data_AF-A0A535W5P7-F1
#
_entry.id   AF-A0A535W5P7-F1
#
_cell.length_a   1.000
_cell.length_b   1.000
_cell.length_c   1.000
_cell.angle_alpha   90.00
_cell.angle_beta   90.00
_cell.angle_gamma   90.00
#
_symmetry.space_group_name_H-M   'P 1'
#
loop_
_entity.id
_entity.type
_entity.pdbx_description
1 polymer ?
#
loop_
_entity_poly.entity_id
_entity_poly.type
_entity_poly.pdbx_seq_one_letter_code
_entity_poly.pdbx_strand_id
1 'polypeptide(L)' 'MFSEQELAFLRAQPLARIATVDNEEQPTVDAVGFEFDGARFSIGGHQLETTRQ' A
#
# COMPACT_ATOMS: atom_id res chain seq x y z
N MET A 1 8.25 6.54 -14.27
CA MET A 1 7.19 7.57 -14.19
C MET A 1 5.91 6.89 -14.61
N PHE A 2 4.84 7.00 -13.84
CA PHE A 2 3.54 6.41 -14.21
C PHE A 2 2.92 7.17 -15.38
N SER A 3 2.18 6.46 -16.22
CA SER A 3 1.33 7.02 -17.26
C SER A 3 0.11 7.73 -16.67
N GLU A 4 -0.55 8.57 -17.47
CA GLU A 4 -1.81 9.24 -17.09
C GLU A 4 -2.88 8.24 -16.65
N GLN A 5 -2.97 7.08 -17.33
CA GLN A 5 -3.93 6.03 -16.99
C GLN A 5 -3.62 5.40 -15.63
N GLU A 6 -2.35 5.13 -15.34
CA GLU A 6 -1.91 4.58 -14.06
C GLU A 6 -2.11 5.59 -12.91
N LEU A 7 -1.83 6.88 -13.15
CA LEU A 7 -2.09 7.95 -12.18
C LEU A 7 -3.58 8.11 -11.87
N ALA A 8 -4.42 8.06 -12.91
CA ALA A 8 -5.87 8.09 -12.74
C ALA A 8 -6.36 6.87 -11.93
N PHE A 9 -5.81 5.69 -12.20
CA PHE A 9 -6.11 4.49 -11.42
C PHE A 9 -5.71 4.66 -9.95
N LEU A 10 -4.47 5.08 -9.67
CA LEU A 10 -3.97 5.27 -8.31
C LEU A 10 -4.82 6.27 -7.51
N ARG A 11 -5.20 7.40 -8.12
CA ARG A 11 -6.04 8.43 -7.46
C ARG A 11 -7.48 7.96 -7.20
N ALA A 12 -7.96 6.96 -7.92
CA ALA A 12 -9.30 6.41 -7.73
C ALA A 12 -9.37 5.40 -6.58
N GLN A 13 -8.23 4.92 -6.05
CA GLN A 13 -8.19 3.91 -4.99
C GLN A 13 -7.82 4.54 -3.64
N PRO A 14 -8.65 4.39 -2.58
CA PRO A 14 -8.30 4.86 -1.24
C PRO A 14 -7.38 3.90 -0.47
N LEU A 15 -7.24 2.65 -0.95
CA LEU A 15 -6.54 1.57 -0.24
C LEU A 15 -5.62 0.78 -1.16
N ALA A 16 -4.53 0.27 -0.58
CA ALA A 16 -3.59 -0.66 -1.18
C ALA A 16 -3.38 -1.88 -0.28
N ARG A 17 -2.66 -2.89 -0.78
CA ARG A 17 -2.18 -4.04 0.00
C ARG A 17 -0.67 -4.12 -0.11
N ILE A 18 0.02 -4.24 1.02
CA ILE A 18 1.47 -4.41 1.06
C ILE A 18 1.76 -5.77 1.66
N ALA A 19 2.56 -6.56 0.94
CA ALA A 19 3.10 -7.80 1.45
C ALA A 19 4.47 -7.54 2.08
N THR A 20 4.68 -8.05 3.29
CA THR A 20 5.99 -8.07 3.95
C THR A 20 6.37 -9.50 4.28
N VAL A 21 7.67 -9.77 4.33
CA VAL A 21 8.20 -11.05 4.75
C VAL A 21 8.94 -10.83 6.06
N ASP A 22 8.72 -11.73 7.02
CA ASP A 22 9.45 -11.71 8.29
C ASP A 22 10.82 -12.40 8.17
N ASN A 23 11.53 -12.48 9.29
CA ASN A 23 12.85 -13.11 9.35
C ASN A 23 12.79 -14.65 9.18
N GLU A 24 11.60 -15.25 9.30
CA GLU A 24 11.35 -16.68 9.13
C GLU A 24 10.85 -17.00 7.72
N GLU A 25 10.97 -16.05 6.79
CA GLU A 25 10.53 -16.14 5.39
C GLU A 25 9.02 -16.30 5.21
N GLN A 26 8.22 -16.02 6.24
CA GLN A 26 6.78 -16.12 6.17
C GLN A 26 6.18 -14.81 5.61
N PRO A 27 5.48 -14.84 4.46
CA PRO A 27 4.82 -13.67 3.92
C PRO A 27 3.52 -13.38 4.68
N THR A 28 3.29 -12.09 4.94
CA THR A 28 2.04 -11.53 5.47
C THR A 28 1.59 -10.36 4.61
N VAL A 29 0.29 -10.05 4.62
CA VAL A 29 -0.27 -8.94 3.83
C VAL A 29 -1.18 -8.07 4.68
N ASP A 30 -1.00 -6.76 4.57
CA ASP A 30 -1.80 -5.76 5.28
C ASP A 30 -2.49 -4.80 4.32
N ALA A 31 -3.73 -4.42 4.64
CA ALA A 31 -4.44 -3.34 3.96
C ALA A 31 -3.98 -1.99 4.52
N VAL A 32 -3.62 -1.07 3.62
CA VAL A 32 -3.07 0.25 3.99
C VAL A 32 -3.77 1.36 3.23
N GLY A 33 -3.85 2.53 3.84
CA GLY A 33 -4.11 3.77 3.11
C GLY A 33 -2.84 4.22 2.40
N PHE A 34 -2.98 4.85 1.23
CA PHE A 34 -1.84 5.39 0.51
C PHE A 34 -2.16 6.69 -0.22
N GLU A 35 -1.12 7.48 -0.48
CA GLU A 35 -1.15 8.63 -1.36
C GLU A 35 0.09 8.62 -2.26
N PHE A 36 -0.05 9.09 -3.50
CA PHE A 36 1.05 9.24 -4.45
C PHE A 36 1.18 10.69 -4.91
N ASP A 37 2.34 11.30 -4.65
CA ASP A 37 2.60 12.73 -4.95
C ASP A 37 3.16 12.98 -6.36
N GLY A 38 3.37 11.92 -7.15
CA GLY A 38 4.03 11.98 -8.46
C GLY A 38 5.47 11.45 -8.47
N ALA A 39 6.08 11.30 -7.29
CA ALA A 39 7.43 10.78 -7.11
C ALA A 39 7.54 9.71 -6.01
N ARG A 40 6.72 9.79 -4.97
CA ARG A 40 6.77 8.93 -3.78
C ARG A 40 5.38 8.49 -3.34
N PHE A 41 5.35 7.30 -2.74
CA PHE A 41 4.18 6.79 -2.02
C PHE A 41 4.32 7.08 -0.54
N SER A 42 3.30 7.71 0.04
CA SER A 42 3.12 7.81 1.48
C SER A 42 2.15 6.72 1.92
N ILE A 43 2.55 5.89 2.87
CA ILE A 43 1.75 4.76 3.36
C ILE A 43 1.30 5.06 4.78
N GLY A 44 -0.01 4.93 5.02
CA GLY A 44 -0.63 5.13 6.33
C GLY A 44 -1.43 3.90 6.76
N GLY A 45 -1.50 3.68 8.06
CA GLY A 45 -2.29 2.61 8.66
C GLY A 45 -2.87 3.04 10.00
N HIS A 46 -4.05 2.53 10.33
CA HIS A 46 -4.66 2.67 11.66
C HIS A 46 -4.77 1.27 12.29
N GLN A 47 -4.08 1.05 13.42
CA GLN A 47 -4.09 -0.24 14.14
C GLN A 47 -3.74 -1.44 13.24
N LEU A 48 -2.63 -1.36 12.50
CA LEU A 48 -2.21 -2.41 11.55
C LEU A 48 -2.04 -3.79 12.20
N GLU A 49 -1.73 -3.85 13.50
CA GLU A 49 -1.66 -5.12 14.23
C GLU A 49 -2.98 -5.91 14.25
N THR A 50 -4.12 -5.23 14.05
CA THR A 50 -5.45 -5.84 14.01
C THR A 50 -5.90 -6.24 12.60
N THR A 51 -5.20 -5.76 11.56
CA THR A 51 -5.50 -6.06 10.15
C THR A 51 -4.62 -7.15 9.56
N ARG A 52 -3.58 -7.59 10.30
CA ARG A 52 -2.67 -8.65 9.89
C ARG A 52 -3.43 -9.97 9.77
N GLN A 53 -3.37 -10.60 8.61
CA GLN A 53 -3.93 -11.93 8.32
C GLN A 53 -2.81 -12.92 8.01
#